data_AF-A0A8T4FAV2-F1
#
_entry.id   AF-A0A8T4FAV2-F1
#
_cell.length_a   1.000
_cell.length_b   1.000
_cell.length_c   1.000
_cell.angle_alpha   90.00
_cell.angle_beta   90.00
_cell.angle_gamma   90.00
#
_symmetry.space_group_name_H-M   'P 1'
#
loop_
_entity.id
_entity.type
_entity.pdbx_description
1 polymer ?
#
loop_
_entity_poly.entity_id
_entity_poly.type
_entity_poly.pdbx_seq_one_letter_code
_entity_poly.pdbx_strand_id
1 'polypeptide(L)'
;MARSETDIRPSEARQRLLSTATRIFYGEGIHSVGVDRIITEAKVTRATFYRHFPGKEDLVLAYLQAADQTIRGQVDTAITAGLPAPDALRAVAESIAQGIQSAGFRGCAFLNAAAEYPDPDHPVHRAVLAHRQWFLDTINTLMASVQKTEAEPAAQHFVMLRDGAMVAGCLFDRILICETFLRGVEGLIRTHAARQPS
;
A
#
# COMPACT_ATOMS: atom_id res chain seq x y z
N MET A 1 -21.99 10.73 41.49
CA MET A 1 -21.52 11.41 40.26
C MET A 1 -20.69 10.40 39.47
N ALA A 2 -21.31 9.74 38.50
CA ALA A 2 -20.65 8.75 37.66
C ALA A 2 -19.83 9.47 36.57
N ARG A 3 -18.53 9.15 36.48
CA ARG A 3 -17.66 9.55 35.37
C ARG A 3 -18.17 8.85 34.11
N SER A 4 -18.57 9.62 33.11
CA SER A 4 -18.93 9.10 31.79
C SER A 4 -17.66 8.66 31.05
N GLU A 5 -17.48 7.35 30.89
CA GLU A 5 -16.56 6.80 29.90
C GLU A 5 -16.94 7.37 28.54
N THR A 6 -16.01 8.09 27.93
CA THR A 6 -16.21 8.60 26.56
C THR A 6 -15.96 7.41 25.65
N ASP A 7 -17.04 6.72 25.30
CA ASP A 7 -17.08 5.77 24.20
C ASP A 7 -16.62 6.49 22.92
N ILE A 8 -15.36 6.29 22.53
CA ILE A 8 -14.74 6.90 21.34
C ILE A 8 -15.33 6.20 20.12
N ARG A 9 -16.60 6.48 19.83
CA ARG A 9 -17.20 6.09 18.56
C ARG A 9 -16.50 6.89 17.45
N PRO A 10 -15.95 6.22 16.42
CA PRO A 10 -15.40 6.91 15.27
C PRO A 10 -16.44 7.87 14.71
N SER A 11 -16.07 9.13 14.48
CA SER A 11 -16.99 10.09 13.87
C SER A 11 -17.42 9.57 12.50
N GLU A 12 -18.71 9.25 12.36
CA GLU A 12 -19.27 8.75 11.09
C GLU A 12 -19.01 9.73 9.93
N ALA A 13 -19.02 11.04 10.22
CA ALA A 13 -18.70 12.08 9.25
C ALA A 13 -17.24 11.98 8.76
N ARG A 14 -16.29 11.78 9.69
CA ARG A 14 -14.88 11.56 9.33
C ARG A 14 -14.70 10.29 8.50
N GLN A 15 -15.41 9.22 8.85
CA GLN A 15 -15.35 7.96 8.11
C GLN A 15 -15.91 8.12 6.69
N ARG A 16 -17.05 8.78 6.51
CA ARG A 16 -17.61 9.07 5.17
C ARG A 16 -16.68 9.95 4.34
N LEU A 17 -16.05 10.96 4.93
CA LEU A 17 -15.04 11.78 4.27
C LEU A 17 -13.87 10.93 3.77
N LEU A 18 -13.29 10.12 4.66
CA LEU A 18 -12.15 9.27 4.34
C LEU A 18 -12.51 8.22 3.28
N SER A 19 -13.63 7.51 3.42
CA SER A 19 -14.03 6.48 2.44
C SER A 19 -14.33 7.07 1.06
N THR A 20 -14.98 8.24 1.02
CA THR A 20 -15.26 8.97 -0.22
C THR A 20 -13.95 9.42 -0.87
N ALA A 21 -13.05 10.04 -0.10
CA ALA A 21 -11.76 10.48 -0.59
C ALA A 21 -10.90 9.32 -1.10
N THR A 22 -10.82 8.22 -0.35
CA THR A 22 -10.10 7.00 -0.75
C THR A 22 -10.57 6.50 -2.11
N ARG A 23 -11.88 6.39 -2.32
CA ARG A 23 -12.44 5.93 -3.60
C ARG A 23 -12.10 6.90 -4.74
N ILE A 24 -12.32 8.19 -4.55
CA ILE A 24 -12.17 9.18 -5.62
C ILE A 24 -10.68 9.42 -5.93
N PHE A 25 -9.84 9.64 -4.92
CA PHE A 25 -8.39 9.85 -5.13
C PHE A 25 -7.73 8.65 -5.80
N TYR A 26 -8.08 7.42 -5.38
CA TYR A 26 -7.50 6.22 -5.99
C TYR A 26 -7.94 6.03 -7.45
N GLY A 27 -9.22 6.29 -7.74
CA GLY A 27 -9.77 6.12 -9.09
C GLY A 27 -9.34 7.22 -10.07
N GLU A 28 -9.30 8.47 -9.62
CA GLU A 28 -9.32 9.65 -10.50
C GLU A 28 -8.10 10.57 -10.34
N GLY A 29 -7.22 10.29 -9.38
CA GLY A 29 -6.08 11.14 -9.04
C GLY A 29 -6.41 12.15 -7.93
N ILE A 30 -5.39 12.83 -7.44
CA ILE A 30 -5.50 13.70 -6.26
C ILE A 30 -5.75 15.14 -6.70
N HIS A 31 -4.89 15.73 -7.53
CA HIS A 31 -4.94 17.13 -7.93
C HIS A 31 -6.21 17.50 -8.70
N SER A 32 -6.70 16.60 -9.57
CA SER A 32 -7.94 16.77 -10.34
C SER A 32 -9.20 16.85 -9.46
N VAL A 33 -9.14 16.39 -8.22
CA VAL A 33 -10.29 16.26 -7.31
C VAL A 33 -10.33 17.41 -6.32
N GLY A 34 -11.36 18.26 -6.42
CA GLY A 34 -11.59 19.38 -5.50
C GLY A 34 -12.21 18.93 -4.16
N VAL A 35 -11.95 19.70 -3.09
CA VAL A 35 -12.55 19.48 -1.75
C VAL A 35 -14.07 19.52 -1.78
N ASP A 36 -14.66 20.43 -2.58
CA ASP A 36 -16.12 20.56 -2.68
C ASP A 36 -16.79 19.30 -3.21
N ARG A 37 -16.16 18.60 -4.16
CA ARG A 37 -16.67 17.32 -4.67
C ARG A 37 -16.72 16.26 -3.57
N ILE A 38 -15.66 16.16 -2.77
CA ILE A 38 -15.59 15.22 -1.65
C ILE A 38 -16.65 15.56 -0.60
N ILE A 39 -16.84 16.84 -0.26
CA ILE A 39 -17.86 17.31 0.67
C ILE A 39 -19.25 16.89 0.21
N THR A 40 -19.58 17.14 -1.07
CA THR A 40 -20.87 16.78 -1.67
C THR A 40 -21.10 15.28 -1.66
N GLU A 41 -20.14 14.48 -2.14
CA GLU A 41 -20.28 13.03 -2.22
C GLU A 41 -20.30 12.35 -0.84
N ALA A 42 -19.55 12.87 0.14
CA ALA A 42 -19.54 12.40 1.52
C ALA A 42 -20.79 12.83 2.33
N LYS A 43 -21.63 13.71 1.75
CA LYS A 43 -22.82 14.28 2.36
C LYS A 43 -22.52 14.95 3.71
N VAL A 44 -21.50 15.81 3.72
CA VAL A 44 -21.13 16.62 4.90
C VAL A 44 -21.15 18.10 4.56
N THR A 45 -21.06 18.95 5.58
CA THR A 45 -20.89 20.40 5.39
C THR A 45 -19.42 20.76 5.26
N ARG A 46 -19.12 21.91 4.62
CA ARG A 46 -17.76 22.46 4.57
C ARG A 46 -17.16 22.67 5.96
N ALA A 47 -17.95 23.18 6.91
CA ALA A 47 -17.51 23.30 8.31
C ALA A 47 -17.16 21.94 8.94
N THR A 48 -17.89 20.88 8.60
CA THR A 48 -17.58 19.52 9.05
C THR A 48 -16.29 18.98 8.44
N PHE A 49 -16.03 19.26 7.16
CA PHE A 49 -14.75 18.91 6.52
C PHE A 49 -13.59 19.53 7.29
N TYR A 50 -13.57 20.86 7.44
CA TYR A 50 -12.45 21.58 8.06
C TYR A 50 -12.28 21.28 9.55
N ARG A 51 -13.35 20.83 10.24
CA ARG A 51 -13.24 20.31 11.61
C ARG A 51 -12.42 19.02 11.71
N HIS A 52 -12.42 18.19 10.67
CA HIS A 52 -11.72 16.90 10.65
C HIS A 52 -10.40 16.93 9.87
N PHE A 53 -10.32 17.74 8.82
CA PHE A 53 -9.18 17.85 7.91
C PHE A 53 -8.93 19.34 7.62
N PRO A 54 -7.89 19.96 8.23
CA PRO A 54 -7.57 21.38 8.03
C PRO A 54 -7.36 21.77 6.57
N GLY A 55 -6.83 20.85 5.76
CA GLY A 55 -6.67 21.00 4.31
C GLY A 55 -6.95 19.71 3.55
N LYS A 56 -6.83 19.80 2.22
CA LYS A 56 -6.94 18.65 1.32
C LYS A 56 -5.81 17.66 1.58
N GLU A 57 -4.61 18.17 1.79
CA GLU A 57 -3.40 17.38 2.01
C GLU A 57 -3.50 16.53 3.29
N ASP A 58 -4.17 17.02 4.35
CA ASP A 58 -4.45 16.21 5.55
C ASP A 58 -5.35 15.00 5.23
N LEU A 59 -6.32 15.19 4.34
CA LEU A 59 -7.19 14.11 3.88
C LEU A 59 -6.45 13.14 2.95
N VAL A 60 -5.54 13.64 2.10
CA VAL A 60 -4.65 12.80 1.27
C VAL A 60 -3.74 11.95 2.15
N LEU A 61 -3.13 12.54 3.18
CA LEU A 61 -2.29 11.82 4.13
C LEU A 61 -3.09 10.75 4.89
N ALA A 62 -4.31 11.07 5.33
CA ALA A 62 -5.20 10.09 5.96
C ALA A 62 -5.59 8.94 5.01
N TYR A 63 -5.82 9.25 3.74
CA TYR A 63 -6.05 8.24 2.69
C TYR A 63 -4.84 7.31 2.53
N LEU A 64 -3.64 7.86 2.38
CA LEU A 64 -2.41 7.07 2.25
C LEU A 64 -2.11 6.27 3.51
N GLN A 65 -2.40 6.81 4.69
CA GLN A 65 -2.27 6.10 5.97
C GLN A 65 -3.22 4.90 6.05
N ALA A 66 -4.47 5.04 5.58
CA ALA A 66 -5.41 3.93 5.53
C ALA A 66 -4.96 2.83 4.54
N ALA A 67 -4.41 3.23 3.39
CA ALA A 67 -3.83 2.30 2.43
C ALA A 67 -2.59 1.58 3.00
N ASP A 68 -1.70 2.33 3.67
CA ASP A 68 -0.51 1.80 4.34
C ASP A 68 -0.88 0.76 5.39
N GLN A 69 -1.83 1.07 6.28
CA GLN A 69 -2.32 0.14 7.31
C GLN A 69 -2.91 -1.13 6.71
N THR A 70 -3.67 -1.00 5.61
CA THR A 70 -4.25 -2.16 4.91
C THR A 70 -3.15 -3.08 4.38
N ILE A 71 -2.15 -2.52 3.70
CA ILE A 71 -1.05 -3.29 3.10
C ILE A 71 -0.18 -3.92 4.20
N ARG A 72 0.13 -3.16 5.27
CA ARG A 72 0.85 -3.69 6.44
C ARG A 72 0.11 -4.88 7.04
N GLY A 73 -1.19 -4.76 7.28
CA GLY A 73 -1.99 -5.88 7.81
C GLY A 73 -1.98 -7.13 6.91
N GLN A 74 -2.00 -6.95 5.59
CA GLN A 74 -1.89 -8.06 4.62
C GLN A 74 -0.52 -8.74 4.67
N VAL A 75 0.56 -7.95 4.69
CA VAL A 75 1.94 -8.46 4.79
C VAL A 75 2.18 -9.12 6.15
N ASP A 76 1.73 -8.49 7.24
CA ASP A 76 1.84 -9.04 8.59
C ASP A 76 1.13 -10.38 8.69
N THR A 77 -0.08 -10.51 8.13
CA THR A 77 -0.82 -11.78 8.10
C THR A 77 0.01 -12.89 7.43
N ALA A 78 0.69 -12.59 6.32
CA ALA A 78 1.55 -13.54 5.63
C ALA A 78 2.79 -13.93 6.45
N ILE A 79 3.37 -13.00 7.20
CA ILE A 79 4.58 -13.21 8.00
C ILE A 79 4.28 -13.93 9.32
N THR A 80 3.20 -13.56 10.00
CA THR A 80 2.83 -14.12 11.32
C THR A 80 2.16 -15.48 11.23
N ALA A 81 1.93 -16.00 10.02
CA ALA A 81 1.37 -17.34 9.80
C ALA A 81 2.29 -18.49 10.25
N GLY A 82 3.53 -18.20 10.68
CA GLY A 82 4.48 -19.21 11.13
C GLY A 82 5.06 -20.06 10.00
N LEU A 83 4.95 -19.58 8.76
CA LEU A 83 5.47 -20.23 7.56
C LEU A 83 7.01 -20.11 7.49
N PRO A 84 7.70 -21.07 6.85
CA PRO A 84 9.08 -20.86 6.42
C PRO A 84 9.22 -19.58 5.58
N ALA A 85 10.36 -18.89 5.68
CA ALA A 85 10.57 -17.61 4.99
C ALA A 85 10.29 -17.64 3.46
N PRO A 86 10.66 -18.69 2.70
CA PRO A 86 10.26 -18.80 1.29
C PRO A 86 8.75 -18.80 1.07
N ASP A 87 8.00 -19.45 1.94
CA ASP A 87 6.55 -19.56 1.84
C ASP A 87 5.86 -18.27 2.28
N ALA A 88 6.40 -17.56 3.27
CA ALA A 88 5.96 -16.21 3.63
C ALA A 88 6.15 -15.23 2.45
N LEU A 89 7.29 -15.29 1.75
CA LEU A 89 7.52 -14.48 0.53
C LEU A 89 6.51 -14.80 -0.57
N ARG A 90 6.17 -16.08 -0.77
CA ARG A 90 5.11 -16.50 -1.72
C ARG A 90 3.76 -15.94 -1.30
N ALA A 91 3.39 -16.04 -0.03
CA ALA A 91 2.13 -15.53 0.48
C ALA A 91 2.02 -14.00 0.30
N VAL A 92 3.10 -13.24 0.51
CA VAL A 92 3.14 -11.80 0.22
C VAL A 92 2.93 -11.55 -1.29
N ALA A 93 3.61 -12.31 -2.15
CA ALA A 93 3.46 -12.17 -3.60
C ALA A 93 2.04 -12.53 -4.09
N GLU A 94 1.44 -13.56 -3.53
CA GLU A 94 0.05 -13.94 -3.80
C GLU A 94 -0.93 -12.86 -3.36
N SER A 95 -0.72 -12.24 -2.18
CA SER A 95 -1.53 -11.12 -1.71
C SER A 95 -1.49 -9.93 -2.69
N ILE A 96 -0.30 -9.61 -3.23
CA ILE A 96 -0.13 -8.59 -4.26
C ILE A 96 -0.89 -8.97 -5.54
N ALA A 97 -0.74 -10.22 -6.00
CA ALA A 97 -1.41 -10.71 -7.21
C ALA A 97 -2.94 -10.71 -7.07
N GLN A 98 -3.47 -11.02 -5.89
CA GLN A 98 -4.90 -10.91 -5.58
C GLN A 98 -5.37 -9.45 -5.64
N GLY A 99 -4.57 -8.53 -5.10
CA GLY A 99 -4.83 -7.09 -5.20
C GLY A 99 -4.91 -6.61 -6.65
N ILE A 100 -3.95 -7.00 -7.49
CA ILE A 100 -3.92 -6.67 -8.93
C ILE A 100 -5.16 -7.22 -9.65
N GLN A 101 -5.63 -8.42 -9.28
CA GLN A 101 -6.79 -9.02 -9.93
C GLN A 101 -8.13 -8.43 -9.49
N SER A 102 -8.17 -7.71 -8.36
CA SER A 102 -9.40 -7.17 -7.79
C SER A 102 -10.14 -6.21 -8.74
N ALA A 103 -11.46 -6.13 -8.56
CA ALA A 103 -12.29 -5.19 -9.30
C ALA A 103 -11.92 -3.75 -8.92
N GLY A 104 -11.71 -2.89 -9.92
CA GLY A 104 -11.35 -1.49 -9.69
C GLY A 104 -9.86 -1.25 -9.37
N PHE A 105 -8.98 -2.25 -9.55
CA PHE A 105 -7.55 -2.06 -9.42
C PHE A 105 -7.03 -0.93 -10.33
N ARG A 106 -6.38 0.07 -9.74
CA ARG A 106 -5.83 1.27 -10.39
C ARG A 106 -4.35 1.44 -10.01
N GLY A 107 -3.62 0.33 -9.97
CA GLY A 107 -2.20 0.32 -9.65
C GLY A 107 -1.89 0.65 -8.19
N CYS A 108 -0.65 1.09 -7.92
CA CYS A 108 -0.21 1.41 -6.56
C CYS A 108 -0.62 2.83 -6.14
N ALA A 109 -1.38 2.94 -5.05
CA ALA A 109 -1.76 4.21 -4.44
C ALA A 109 -0.58 5.17 -4.21
N PHE A 110 0.56 4.65 -3.73
CA PHE A 110 1.75 5.44 -3.44
C PHE A 110 2.51 5.90 -4.68
N LEU A 111 2.65 5.04 -5.71
CA LEU A 111 3.28 5.43 -6.98
C LEU A 111 2.44 6.48 -7.71
N ASN A 112 1.11 6.32 -7.70
CA ASN A 112 0.19 7.29 -8.25
C ASN A 112 0.29 8.64 -7.53
N ALA A 113 0.33 8.64 -6.19
CA ALA A 113 0.48 9.86 -5.40
C ALA A 113 1.84 10.54 -5.63
N ALA A 114 2.94 9.77 -5.72
CA ALA A 114 4.27 10.32 -5.99
C ALA A 114 4.37 11.01 -7.36
N ALA A 115 3.64 10.50 -8.36
CA ALA A 115 3.58 11.15 -9.68
C ALA A 115 2.94 12.55 -9.61
N GLU A 116 2.06 12.79 -8.65
CA GLU A 116 1.40 14.08 -8.45
C GLU A 116 2.18 14.98 -7.47
N TYR A 117 2.89 14.40 -6.50
CA TYR A 117 3.65 15.13 -5.49
C TYR A 117 5.17 14.82 -5.61
N PRO A 118 5.88 15.39 -6.59
CA PRO A 118 7.29 15.05 -6.87
C PRO A 118 8.30 15.72 -5.91
N ASP A 119 7.88 16.74 -5.16
CA ASP A 119 8.75 17.45 -4.22
C ASP A 119 9.12 16.55 -3.01
N PRO A 120 10.41 16.22 -2.81
CA PRO A 120 10.85 15.34 -1.72
C PRO A 120 10.49 15.84 -0.32
N ASP A 121 10.39 17.15 -0.13
CA ASP A 121 10.08 17.75 1.17
C ASP A 121 8.58 17.78 1.46
N HIS A 122 7.75 17.55 0.43
CA HIS A 122 6.30 17.53 0.60
C HIS A 122 5.86 16.35 1.50
N PRO A 123 4.96 16.56 2.47
CA PRO A 123 4.50 15.52 3.40
C PRO A 123 3.99 14.24 2.70
N VAL A 124 3.27 14.38 1.58
CA VAL A 124 2.77 13.24 0.80
C VAL A 124 3.92 12.42 0.21
N HIS A 125 4.95 13.07 -0.34
CA HIS A 125 6.10 12.36 -0.89
C HIS A 125 6.87 11.62 0.21
N ARG A 126 7.06 12.26 1.38
CA ARG A 126 7.66 11.60 2.54
C ARG A 126 6.87 10.38 3.02
N ALA A 127 5.54 10.43 3.00
CA ALA A 127 4.69 9.28 3.32
C ALA A 127 4.88 8.14 2.31
N VAL A 128 5.03 8.45 1.02
CA VAL A 128 5.37 7.46 -0.02
C VAL A 128 6.71 6.80 0.26
N LEU A 129 7.76 7.58 0.53
CA LEU A 129 9.09 7.05 0.82
C LEU A 129 9.08 6.16 2.07
N ALA A 130 8.40 6.59 3.14
CA ALA A 130 8.29 5.81 4.37
C ALA A 130 7.61 4.46 4.15
N HIS A 131 6.51 4.42 3.38
CA HIS A 131 5.85 3.16 3.03
C HIS A 131 6.75 2.24 2.20
N ARG A 132 7.41 2.79 1.17
CA ARG A 132 8.29 2.02 0.28
C ARG A 132 9.50 1.46 1.02
N GLN A 133 10.11 2.26 1.90
CA GLN A 133 11.25 1.84 2.70
C GLN A 133 10.86 0.71 3.65
N TRP A 134 9.73 0.86 4.37
CA TRP A 134 9.22 -0.22 5.20
C TRP A 134 9.03 -1.52 4.41
N PHE A 135 8.40 -1.45 3.24
CA PHE A 135 8.15 -2.65 2.44
C PHE A 135 9.46 -3.31 2.01
N LEU A 136 10.45 -2.52 1.57
CA LEU A 136 11.78 -3.02 1.23
C LEU A 136 12.46 -3.69 2.44
N ASP A 137 12.44 -3.05 3.60
CA ASP A 137 13.05 -3.58 4.83
C ASP A 137 12.38 -4.89 5.28
N THR A 138 11.06 -4.98 5.13
CA THR A 138 10.29 -6.21 5.41
C THR A 138 10.70 -7.34 4.47
N ILE A 139 10.75 -7.11 3.16
CA ILE A 139 11.19 -8.13 2.20
C ILE A 139 12.66 -8.51 2.43
N ASN A 140 13.53 -7.55 2.76
CA ASN A 140 14.93 -7.81 3.10
C ASN A 140 15.06 -8.72 4.32
N THR A 141 14.25 -8.50 5.36
CA THR A 141 14.22 -9.35 6.55
C THR A 141 13.81 -10.79 6.22
N LEU A 142 12.81 -10.97 5.36
CA LEU A 142 12.40 -12.29 4.87
C LEU A 142 13.50 -12.95 4.01
N MET A 143 14.11 -12.21 3.09
CA MET A 143 15.19 -12.71 2.24
C MET A 143 16.42 -13.12 3.08
N ALA A 144 16.79 -12.34 4.09
CA ALA A 144 17.89 -12.64 5.00
C ALA A 144 17.67 -13.94 5.81
N SER A 145 16.40 -14.33 5.98
CA SER A 145 16.00 -15.59 6.61
C SER A 145 16.07 -16.78 5.65
N VAL A 146 16.12 -16.53 4.33
CA VAL A 146 16.39 -17.53 3.28
C VAL A 146 17.89 -17.65 3.04
N GLN A 147 18.59 -16.53 2.81
CA GLN A 147 20.03 -16.48 2.64
C GLN A 147 20.53 -15.11 3.12
N LYS A 148 21.47 -15.10 4.09
CA LYS A 148 22.01 -13.84 4.62
C LYS A 148 22.84 -13.08 3.59
N THR A 149 23.67 -13.79 2.84
CA THR A 149 24.47 -13.20 1.75
C THR A 149 23.53 -12.87 0.58
N GLU A 150 23.62 -11.66 0.03
CA GLU A 150 22.77 -11.16 -1.07
C GLU A 150 21.29 -10.87 -0.74
N ALA A 151 20.89 -10.85 0.54
CA ALA A 151 19.50 -10.56 0.94
C ALA A 151 18.99 -9.21 0.43
N GLU A 152 19.81 -8.17 0.55
CA GLU A 152 19.43 -6.81 0.16
C GLU A 152 19.26 -6.66 -1.37
N PRO A 153 20.22 -7.07 -2.23
CA PRO A 153 20.00 -7.13 -3.68
C PRO A 153 18.77 -7.95 -4.08
N ALA A 154 18.51 -9.08 -3.42
CA ALA A 154 17.32 -9.89 -3.68
C ALA A 154 16.03 -9.13 -3.32
N ALA A 155 16.00 -8.45 -2.18
CA ALA A 155 14.85 -7.64 -1.77
C ALA A 155 14.59 -6.47 -2.73
N GLN A 156 15.64 -5.78 -3.18
CA GLN A 156 15.53 -4.73 -4.19
C GLN A 156 14.94 -5.27 -5.50
N HIS A 157 15.38 -6.46 -5.93
CA HIS A 157 14.83 -7.12 -7.13
C HIS A 157 13.36 -7.49 -6.95
N PHE A 158 12.97 -8.03 -5.79
CA PHE A 158 11.56 -8.30 -5.48
C PHE A 158 10.72 -7.02 -5.56
N VAL A 159 11.20 -5.92 -4.94
CA VAL A 159 10.49 -4.63 -4.95
C VAL A 159 10.38 -4.07 -6.37
N MET A 160 11.42 -4.21 -7.19
CA MET A 160 11.39 -3.81 -8.61
C MET A 160 10.33 -4.60 -9.39
N LEU A 161 10.26 -5.93 -9.22
CA LEU A 161 9.22 -6.77 -9.82
C LEU A 161 7.82 -6.36 -9.35
N ARG A 162 7.66 -6.10 -8.05
CA ARG A 162 6.40 -5.64 -7.45
C ARG A 162 5.98 -4.29 -8.03
N ASP A 163 6.89 -3.34 -8.18
CA ASP A 163 6.57 -2.02 -8.72
C ASP A 163 6.14 -2.11 -10.19
N GLY A 164 6.87 -2.89 -10.99
CA GLY A 164 6.47 -3.18 -12.37
C GLY A 164 5.10 -3.82 -12.47
N ALA A 165 4.83 -4.85 -11.65
CA ALA A 165 3.54 -5.53 -11.62
C ALA A 165 2.38 -4.60 -11.20
N MET A 166 2.60 -3.78 -10.18
CA MET A 166 1.59 -2.85 -9.69
C MET A 166 1.28 -1.73 -10.70
N VAL A 167 2.26 -1.24 -11.46
CA VAL A 167 2.00 -0.26 -12.53
C VAL A 167 1.32 -0.93 -13.72
N ALA A 168 1.82 -2.07 -14.17
CA ALA A 168 1.31 -2.75 -15.36
C ALA A 168 -0.06 -3.39 -15.15
N GLY A 169 -0.43 -3.75 -13.93
CA GLY A 169 -1.68 -4.46 -13.62
C GLY A 169 -2.97 -3.72 -13.97
N CYS A 170 -2.92 -2.39 -14.17
CA CYS A 170 -4.04 -1.60 -14.71
C CYS A 170 -3.82 -1.10 -16.15
N LEU A 171 -2.72 -1.49 -16.79
CA LEU A 171 -2.31 -1.06 -18.14
C LEU A 171 -2.14 -2.22 -19.13
N PHE A 172 -2.23 -3.46 -18.65
CA PHE A 172 -2.06 -4.68 -19.41
C PHE A 172 -3.02 -5.76 -18.91
N ASP A 173 -3.03 -6.93 -19.56
CA ASP A 173 -3.78 -8.09 -19.07
C ASP A 173 -3.33 -8.48 -17.67
N ARG A 174 -4.24 -8.32 -16.70
CA ARG A 174 -3.97 -8.56 -15.27
C ARG A 174 -3.56 -10.01 -14.97
N ILE A 175 -4.06 -10.99 -15.73
CA ILE A 175 -3.74 -12.40 -15.54
C ILE A 175 -2.28 -12.62 -15.93
N LEU A 176 -1.89 -12.12 -17.11
CA LEU A 176 -0.51 -12.21 -17.60
C LEU A 176 0.48 -11.48 -16.68
N ILE A 177 0.10 -10.32 -16.14
CA ILE A 177 0.95 -9.58 -15.18
C ILE A 177 1.14 -10.37 -13.89
N CYS A 178 0.08 -10.94 -13.33
CA CYS A 178 0.18 -11.77 -12.12
C CYS A 178 1.02 -13.01 -12.34
N GLU A 179 0.84 -13.72 -13.46
CA GLU A 179 1.67 -14.88 -13.81
C GLU A 179 3.15 -14.52 -13.94
N THR A 180 3.44 -13.40 -14.61
CA THR A 180 4.81 -12.89 -14.79
C THR A 180 5.45 -12.54 -13.46
N PHE A 181 4.72 -11.82 -12.60
CA PHE A 181 5.18 -11.42 -11.28
C PHE A 181 5.48 -12.63 -10.38
N LEU A 182 4.52 -13.55 -10.25
CA LEU A 182 4.65 -14.73 -9.40
C LEU A 182 5.79 -15.64 -9.88
N ARG A 183 5.95 -15.82 -11.20
CA ARG A 183 7.09 -16.55 -11.77
C ARG A 183 8.42 -15.88 -11.45
N GLY A 184 8.49 -14.55 -11.53
CA GLY A 184 9.68 -13.78 -11.18
C GLY A 184 10.08 -13.96 -9.72
N VAL A 185 9.11 -13.87 -8.80
CA VAL A 185 9.32 -14.12 -7.36
C VAL A 185 9.81 -15.54 -7.11
N GLU A 186 9.19 -16.55 -7.72
CA GLU A 186 9.61 -17.95 -7.55
C GLU A 186 11.05 -18.18 -8.07
N GLY A 187 11.42 -17.58 -9.20
CA GLY A 187 12.80 -17.62 -9.71
C GLY A 187 13.80 -16.99 -8.75
N LEU A 188 13.42 -15.87 -8.13
CA LEU A 188 14.23 -15.17 -7.14
C LEU A 188 14.45 -16.03 -5.87
N ILE A 189 13.39 -16.64 -5.35
CA ILE A 189 13.45 -17.53 -4.18
C ILE A 189 14.35 -18.74 -4.47
N ARG A 190 14.16 -19.42 -5.61
CA ARG A 190 14.97 -20.60 -6.00
C ARG A 190 16.46 -20.28 -6.09
N THR A 191 16.78 -19.14 -6.70
CA THR A 191 18.18 -18.73 -6.91
C THR A 191 18.94 -18.54 -5.59
N HIS A 192 18.26 -18.04 -4.55
CA HIS A 192 18.88 -17.78 -3.25
C HIS A 192 18.78 -18.99 -2.30
N ALA A 193 17.72 -19.79 -2.39
CA ALA A 193 17.61 -21.03 -1.62
C ALA A 193 18.67 -22.07 -2.05
N ALA A 194 18.99 -22.16 -3.34
CA ALA A 194 19.98 -23.12 -3.87
C ALA A 194 21.44 -22.78 -3.53
N ARG A 195 21.71 -21.56 -3.02
CA ARG A 195 23.06 -21.05 -2.73
C ARG A 195 23.50 -21.21 -1.28
N GLN A 196 22.72 -21.88 -0.41
CA GLN A 196 23.19 -22.23 0.93
C GLN A 196 24.30 -23.29 0.82
N PRO A 197 25.57 -22.99 1.17
CA PRO A 197 26.56 -24.04 1.31
C PRO A 197 26.24 -24.84 2.58
N SER A 198 26.31 -26.16 2.46
CA SER A 198 26.29 -27.12 3.57
C SER A 198 27.40 -26.87 4.58
#